data_AF-A0A6L8EB51-F1
#
_entry.id   AF-A0A6L8EB51-F1
#
_cell.length_a   1.000
_cell.length_b   1.000
_cell.length_c   1.000
_cell.angle_alpha   90.00
_cell.angle_beta   90.00
_cell.angle_gamma   90.00
#
_symmetry.space_group_name_H-M   'P 1'
#
loop_
_entity.id
_entity.type
_entity.pdbx_description
1 polymer ?
#
loop_
_entity_poly.entity_id
_entity_poly.type
_entity_poly.pdbx_seq_one_letter_code
_entity_poly.pdbx_strand_id
1 'polypeptide(L)'
;MDNKTEAFARVKIDALLKDAGWNLTDGSSVLFEYALPDGTLADYVLCDRQGRPMAALEAKRASIDPITAQDQGRHYADSFSR
;
A
#
# COMPACT_ATOMS: atom_id res chain seq x y z
N MET A 1 11.13 0.50 -24.55
CA MET A 1 10.75 1.62 -23.66
C MET A 1 9.71 1.08 -22.70
N ASP A 2 10.08 0.89 -21.43
CA ASP A 2 9.26 0.23 -20.42
C ASP A 2 8.25 1.22 -19.83
N ASN A 3 7.16 1.48 -20.54
CA ASN A 3 6.10 2.38 -20.10
C ASN A 3 5.12 1.62 -19.18
N LYS A 4 5.63 1.11 -18.04
CA LYS A 4 4.79 0.41 -17.06
C LYS A 4 3.85 1.39 -16.39
N THR A 5 2.57 1.24 -16.73
CA THR A 5 1.46 2.01 -16.20
C THR A 5 1.25 1.71 -14.71
N GLU A 6 0.52 2.59 -14.03
CA GLU A 6 0.08 2.37 -12.66
C GLU A 6 -0.68 1.04 -12.51
N ALA A 7 -1.54 0.70 -13.48
CA ALA A 7 -2.23 -0.59 -13.53
C ALA A 7 -1.26 -1.79 -13.53
N PHE A 8 -0.13 -1.69 -14.24
CA PHE A 8 0.90 -2.74 -14.20
C PHE A 8 1.60 -2.80 -12.83
N ALA A 9 1.85 -1.66 -12.20
CA ALA A 9 2.42 -1.61 -10.85
C ALA A 9 1.49 -2.29 -9.83
N ARG A 10 0.18 -2.02 -9.91
CA ARG A 10 -0.85 -2.68 -9.08
C ARG A 10 -0.82 -4.21 -9.24
N VAL A 11 -0.81 -4.71 -10.48
CA VAL A 11 -0.70 -6.15 -10.76
C VAL A 11 0.55 -6.78 -10.12
N LYS A 12 1.68 -6.07 -10.15
CA LYS A 12 2.92 -6.54 -9.52
C LYS A 12 2.81 -6.54 -7.98
N ILE A 13 2.22 -5.50 -7.40
CA ILE A 13 1.98 -5.42 -5.95
C ILE A 13 1.07 -6.57 -5.51
N ASP A 14 -0.04 -6.80 -6.21
CA ASP A 14 -0.97 -7.91 -5.90
C ASP A 14 -0.26 -9.26 -5.94
N ALA A 15 0.61 -9.49 -6.93
CA ALA A 15 1.39 -10.72 -7.03
C ALA A 15 2.36 -10.89 -5.86
N LEU A 16 3.06 -9.82 -5.46
CA LEU A 16 3.99 -9.84 -4.33
C LEU A 16 3.28 -10.03 -3.00
N LEU A 17 2.11 -9.42 -2.81
CA LEU A 17 1.29 -9.60 -1.61
C LEU A 17 0.81 -11.05 -1.50
N LYS A 18 0.32 -11.65 -2.59
CA LYS A 18 -0.05 -13.07 -2.63
C LYS A 18 1.13 -13.99 -2.31
N ASP A 19 2.29 -13.73 -2.90
CA ASP A 19 3.51 -14.52 -2.66
C ASP A 19 3.98 -14.45 -1.20
N ALA A 20 3.83 -13.26 -0.58
CA ALA A 20 4.08 -13.06 0.84
C ALA A 20 2.97 -13.61 1.76
N GLY A 21 1.93 -14.24 1.22
CA GLY A 21 0.86 -14.89 1.98
C GLY A 21 -0.27 -13.96 2.45
N TRP A 22 -0.35 -12.74 1.92
CA TRP A 22 -1.48 -11.84 2.20
C TRP A 22 -2.74 -12.27 1.47
N ASN A 23 -3.88 -12.15 2.14
CA ASN A 23 -5.18 -12.39 1.52
C ASN A 23 -5.77 -11.06 1.00
N LEU A 24 -5.87 -10.93 -0.32
CA LEU A 24 -6.41 -9.73 -0.96
C LEU A 24 -7.95 -9.69 -1.02
N THR A 25 -8.62 -10.77 -0.59
CA THR A 25 -10.07 -10.98 -0.82
C THR A 25 -10.88 -11.15 0.46
N ASP A 26 -10.24 -11.15 1.64
CA ASP A 26 -10.95 -11.19 2.93
C ASP A 26 -11.49 -9.82 3.37
N GLY A 27 -11.17 -8.76 2.63
CA GLY A 27 -11.61 -7.39 2.92
C GLY A 27 -11.06 -6.80 4.22
N SER A 28 -10.08 -7.45 4.87
CA SER A 28 -9.53 -6.98 6.15
C SER A 28 -8.00 -7.00 6.20
N SER A 29 -7.35 -7.94 5.53
CA SER A 29 -5.89 -8.04 5.50
C SER A 29 -5.28 -6.95 4.61
N VAL A 30 -5.93 -6.62 3.49
CA VAL A 30 -5.48 -5.57 2.57
C VAL A 30 -6.68 -4.70 2.19
N LEU A 31 -6.58 -3.41 2.49
CA LEU A 31 -7.56 -2.40 2.12
C LEU A 31 -7.04 -1.66 0.89
N PHE A 32 -7.89 -1.48 -0.13
CA PHE A 32 -7.56 -0.75 -1.34
C PHE A 32 -8.15 0.65 -1.27
N GLU A 33 -7.45 1.64 -1.86
CA GLU A 33 -7.93 3.03 -1.94
C GLU A 33 -8.40 3.55 -0.57
N TYR A 34 -7.54 3.44 0.45
CA TYR A 34 -7.88 3.74 1.83
C TYR A 34 -7.65 5.23 2.14
N ALA A 35 -8.70 5.89 2.65
CA ALA A 35 -8.63 7.29 3.06
C ALA A 35 -7.90 7.42 4.40
N LEU A 36 -6.82 8.19 4.41
CA LEU A 36 -5.99 8.44 5.58
C LEU A 36 -6.51 9.65 6.37
N PRO A 37 -6.16 9.77 7.68
CA PRO A 37 -6.63 10.87 8.52
C PRO A 37 -6.22 12.26 8.05
N ASP A 38 -5.15 12.38 7.26
CA ASP A 38 -4.67 13.63 6.67
C ASP A 38 -5.41 14.03 5.38
N GLY A 39 -6.40 13.24 4.95
CA GLY A 39 -7.18 13.47 3.74
C GLY A 39 -6.53 12.94 2.46
N THR A 40 -5.37 12.28 2.55
CA THR A 40 -4.76 11.59 1.41
C THR A 40 -5.35 10.18 1.21
N LEU A 41 -5.13 9.61 0.03
CA LEU A 41 -5.61 8.28 -0.34
C LEU A 41 -4.40 7.37 -0.61
N ALA A 42 -4.32 6.27 0.11
CA ALA A 42 -3.32 5.24 -0.14
C ALA A 42 -3.86 4.15 -1.06
N ASP A 43 -3.06 3.69 -2.02
CA ASP A 43 -3.48 2.62 -2.93
C ASP A 43 -3.73 1.29 -2.21
N TYR A 44 -2.89 0.98 -1.21
CA TYR A 44 -3.02 -0.20 -0.37
C TYR A 44 -2.73 0.15 1.08
N VAL A 45 -3.47 -0.44 2.01
CA VAL A 45 -3.15 -0.48 3.44
C VAL A 45 -3.13 -1.93 3.89
N LEU A 46 -2.00 -2.35 4.47
CA LEU A 46 -1.79 -3.67 5.04
C LEU A 46 -2.17 -3.67 6.52
N CYS A 47 -2.99 -4.63 6.93
CA CYS A 47 -3.49 -4.73 8.29
C CYS A 47 -2.91 -5.95 9.03
N ASP A 48 -2.84 -5.89 10.35
CA ASP A 48 -2.53 -7.06 11.15
C ASP A 48 -3.71 -8.04 11.23
N ARG A 49 -3.54 -9.16 11.94
CA ARG A 49 -4.59 -10.17 12.15
C ARG A 49 -5.82 -9.65 12.90
N GLN A 50 -5.75 -8.48 13.52
CA GLN A 50 -6.86 -7.83 14.21
C GLN A 50 -7.52 -6.76 13.33
N GLY A 51 -7.09 -6.62 12.07
CA GLY A 51 -7.59 -5.61 11.13
C GLY A 51 -7.02 -4.21 11.38
N ARG A 52 -5.93 -4.09 12.16
CA ARG A 52 -5.31 -2.79 12.45
C ARG A 52 -4.30 -2.43 11.36
N PRO A 53 -4.37 -1.23 10.77
CA PRO A 53 -3.41 -0.78 9.76
C PRO A 53 -1.97 -0.78 10.29
N MET A 54 -1.04 -1.31 9.50
CA MET A 54 0.38 -1.39 9.82
C MET A 54 1.26 -0.63 8.83
N ALA A 55 0.88 -0.64 7.54
CA ALA A 55 1.66 0.00 6.48
C ALA A 55 0.74 0.42 5.33
N ALA A 56 1.12 1.48 4.61
CA ALA A 56 0.50 1.86 3.35
C ALA A 56 1.49 1.68 2.19
N LEU A 57 0.99 1.34 1.00
CA LEU A 57 1.77 1.22 -0.23
C LEU A 57 1.13 2.08 -1.32
N GLU A 58 1.97 2.69 -2.15
CA GLU A 58 1.56 3.46 -3.33
C GLU A 58 2.00 2.76 -4.60
N ALA A 59 1.08 2.55 -5.53
CA ALA A 59 1.37 2.05 -6.87
C ALA A 59 1.91 3.20 -7.71
N LYS A 60 3.23 3.29 -7.86
CA LYS A 60 3.86 4.27 -8.76
C LYS A 60 4.33 3.64 -10.06
N ARG A 61 4.28 4.43 -11.13
CA ARG A 61 4.98 4.13 -12.38
C ARG A 61 6.47 3.98 -12.08
N ALA A 62 7.11 2.96 -12.64
CA ALA A 62 8.50 2.56 -12.34
C ALA A 62 9.57 3.64 -12.60
N SER A 63 9.20 4.78 -13.21
CA SER A 63 10.09 5.90 -13.54
C SER A 63 10.22 6.95 -12.45
N ILE A 64 9.50 6.82 -11.32
CA ILE A 64 9.59 7.75 -10.18
C ILE A 64 10.29 7.04 -9.03
N ASP A 65 11.38 7.68 -8.57
CA ASP A 65 12.38 7.22 -7.62
C ASP A 65 11.78 6.61 -6.32
N PRO A 66 12.25 5.42 -5.87
CA PRO A 66 11.78 4.77 -4.65
C PRO A 66 12.04 5.56 -3.35
N ILE A 67 12.83 6.63 -3.40
CA ILE A 67 13.22 7.44 -2.23
C ILE A 67 12.01 8.14 -1.57
N THR A 68 10.94 8.48 -2.30
CA THR A 68 9.77 9.16 -1.69
C THR A 68 8.86 8.23 -0.88
N ALA A 69 8.97 6.90 -1.03
CA ALA A 69 8.13 5.94 -0.30
C ALA A 69 8.63 5.66 1.12
N GLN A 70 9.91 5.94 1.42
CA GLN A 70 10.50 5.62 2.71
C GLN A 70 10.11 6.63 3.81
N ASP A 71 9.89 7.90 3.47
CA ASP A 71 9.46 8.93 4.43
C ASP A 71 8.00 8.77 4.87
N GLN A 72 7.15 8.18 4.01
CA GLN A 72 5.74 7.95 4.30
C GLN A 72 5.51 6.79 5.28
N GLY A 73 6.33 5.74 5.21
CA GLY A 73 6.27 4.62 6.17
C GLY A 73 6.38 5.06 7.64
N ARG A 74 7.07 6.18 7.91
CA ARG A 74 7.25 6.72 9.26
C ARG A 74 6.05 7.53 9.76
N HIS A 75 5.31 8.18 8.86
CA HIS A 75 4.11 8.95 9.20
C HIS A 75 2.88 8.04 9.50
N TYR A 76 2.85 6.81 9.00
CA TYR A 76 1.70 5.93 9.20
C TYR A 76 1.63 5.34 10.61
N ALA A 77 2.76 5.03 11.25
CA ALA A 77 2.76 4.54 12.63
C ALA A 77 2.15 5.56 13.61
N ASP A 78 2.38 6.87 13.40
CA ASP A 78 1.80 7.93 14.22
C ASP A 78 0.31 8.17 13.90
N SER A 79 -0.13 7.88 12.67
CA SER A 79 -1.52 8.07 12.23
C SER A 79 -2.51 7.06 12.84
N PHE A 80 -2.03 5.87 13.19
CA PHE A 80 -2.84 4.77 13.75
C PHE A 80 -2.65 4.57 15.27
N SER A 81 -1.86 5.41 15.93
CA SER A 81 -1.52 5.32 17.35
C SER A 81 -2.47 6.08 18.30
N ARG A 82 -3.73 6.29 17.93
CA ARG A 82 -4.69 7.00 18.81
C ARG A 82 -5.91 6.18 19.18
#